data_AF-A0A2X1PME7-F1
#
_entry.id   AF-A0A2X1PME7-F1
#
_cell.length_a   1.000
_cell.length_b   1.000
_cell.length_c   1.000
_cell.angle_alpha   90.00
_cell.angle_beta   90.00
_cell.angle_gamma   90.00
#
_symmetry.space_group_name_H-M   'P 1'
#
loop_
_entity.id
_entity.type
_entity.pdbx_description
1 polymer ?
#
loop_
_entity_poly.entity_id
_entity_poly.type
_entity_poly.pdbx_seq_one_letter_code
_entity_poly.pdbx_strand_id
1 'polypeptide(L)' 'MLVSAFAGYKNTMNAYKHAVQEKYRFFSYGDAMFINKNSNVRELE' A
#
# COMPACT_ATOMS: atom_id res chain seq x y z
N MET A 1 -2.67 10.15 3.43
CA MET A 1 -2.37 10.67 2.07
C MET A 1 -0.93 10.38 1.61
N LEU A 2 0.11 10.44 2.45
CA LEU A 2 1.51 10.17 2.05
C LEU A 2 1.75 8.82 1.36
N VAL A 3 1.32 7.71 1.97
CA VAL A 3 1.52 6.37 1.41
C VAL A 3 0.80 6.22 0.06
N SER A 4 -0.38 6.84 -0.08
CA SER A 4 -1.14 6.85 -1.34
C SER A 4 -0.50 7.71 -2.42
N ALA A 5 0.24 8.76 -2.06
CA ALA A 5 1.04 9.53 -3.01
C ALA A 5 2.26 8.74 -3.49
N PHE A 6 2.84 7.92 -2.62
CA PHE A 6 3.99 7.07 -2.96
C PHE A 6 3.60 5.84 -3.80
N ALA A 7 2.55 5.11 -3.41
CA ALA A 7 2.19 3.82 -4.01
C ALA A 7 0.95 3.88 -4.94
N GLY A 8 0.33 5.05 -5.07
CA GLY A 8 -0.91 5.25 -5.79
C GLY A 8 -2.15 4.88 -4.98
N TYR A 9 -3.18 5.73 -5.04
CA TYR A 9 -4.39 5.59 -4.22
C TYR A 9 -5.09 4.23 -4.37
N LYS A 10 -5.30 3.76 -5.61
CA LYS A 10 -5.99 2.48 -5.88
C LYS A 10 -5.24 1.30 -5.28
N ASN A 11 -3.92 1.25 -5.45
CA ASN A 11 -3.08 0.17 -4.93
C ASN A 11 -3.08 0.17 -3.40
N THR A 12 -2.88 1.34 -2.79
CA THR A 12 -2.92 1.46 -1.32
C THR A 12 -4.27 1.01 -0.77
N MET A 13 -5.39 1.46 -1.35
CA MET A 13 -6.72 1.11 -0.84
C MET A 13 -7.05 -0.38 -1.04
N ASN A 14 -6.60 -1.00 -2.12
CA ASN A 14 -6.76 -2.44 -2.33
C ASN A 14 -5.95 -3.23 -1.28
N ALA A 15 -4.70 -2.84 -1.01
CA ALA A 15 -3.89 -3.47 0.04
C ALA A 15 -4.50 -3.30 1.43
N TYR A 16 -5.03 -2.11 1.75
CA TYR A 16 -5.73 -1.87 3.03
C TYR A 16 -6.98 -2.74 3.17
N LYS A 17 -7.79 -2.87 2.11
CA LYS A 17 -8.98 -3.75 2.13
C LYS A 17 -8.60 -5.19 2.44
N HIS A 18 -7.57 -5.70 1.77
CA HIS A 18 -7.05 -7.05 2.03
C HIS A 18 -6.55 -7.18 3.47
N ALA A 19 -5.75 -6.23 3.96
CA ALA A 19 -5.23 -6.24 5.33
C ALA A 19 -6.35 -6.21 6.39
N VAL A 20 -7.47 -5.51 6.14
CA VAL A 20 -8.65 -5.55 7.01
C VAL A 20 -9.34 -6.92 6.98
N GLN A 21 -9.51 -7.53 5.81
CA GLN A 21 -10.10 -8.86 5.66
C GLN A 21 -9.30 -9.93 6.41
N GLU A 22 -7.97 -9.85 6.30
CA GLU A 22 -7.02 -10.75 6.97
C GLU A 22 -6.69 -10.33 8.42
N LYS A 23 -7.37 -9.32 8.96
CA LYS A 23 -7.26 -8.88 10.36
C LYS A 23 -5.84 -8.49 10.79
N TYR A 24 -5.10 -7.81 9.91
CA TYR A 24 -3.83 -7.19 10.27
C TYR A 24 -4.03 -6.14 11.37
N ARG A 25 -3.00 -5.93 12.19
CA ARG A 25 -2.99 -4.92 13.25
C ARG A 25 -2.57 -3.59 12.64
N PHE A 26 -3.33 -2.53 12.93
CA PHE A 26 -3.07 -1.18 12.41
C PHE A 26 -2.52 -0.25 13.51
N PHE A 27 -2.10 0.94 13.09
CA PHE A 27 -1.61 2.01 13.95
C PHE A 27 -0.24 1.72 14.59
N SER A 28 0.10 2.39 15.69
CA SER A 28 1.47 2.56 16.17
C SER A 28 2.22 1.27 16.51
N TYR A 29 1.52 0.21 16.91
CA TYR A 29 2.11 -1.10 17.25
C TYR A 29 1.59 -2.23 16.36
N GLY A 30 1.08 -1.84 15.18
CA GLY A 30 0.54 -2.74 14.19
C GLY A 30 1.62 -3.48 13.40
N ASP A 31 1.17 -4.06 12.30
CA ASP A 31 2.04 -4.71 11.33
C ASP A 31 2.61 -3.68 10.35
N ALA A 32 3.58 -4.11 9.55
CA ALA A 32 4.27 -3.26 8.58
C ALA A 32 3.84 -3.55 7.14
N MET A 33 3.96 -2.54 6.27
CA MET A 33 3.77 -2.66 4.84
C MET A 33 5.11 -2.43 4.13
N PHE A 34 5.53 -3.38 3.29
CA PHE A 34 6.70 -3.25 2.43
C PHE A 34 6.26 -2.92 1.00
N ILE A 35 6.81 -1.85 0.43
CA ILE A 35 6.44 -1.35 -0.90
C ILE A 35 7.72 -1.29 -1.75
N ASN A 36 7.70 -1.89 -2.94
CA ASN A 36 8.81 -1.86 -3.88
C ASN A 36 8.41 -1.20 -5.21
N LYS A 37 9.41 -1.01 -6.09
CA LYS A 37 9.18 -0.52 -7.44
C LYS A 37 8.44 -1.57 -8.28
N ASN A 38 7.28 -1.20 -8.80
CA ASN A 38 6.56 -2.00 -9.79
C ASN A 38 7.28 -1.94 -11.15
N SER A 39 7.86 -3.06 -11.60
CA SER A 39 8.54 -3.17 -12.89
C SER A 39 7.61 -3.11 -14.12
N ASN A 40 6.31 -3.27 -13.90
CA ASN A 40 5.30 -3.23 -14.96
C ASN A 40 4.81 -1.82 -15.28
N VAL A 41 5.19 -0.82 -14.47
CA VAL A 41 4.95 0.59 -14.80
C VAL A 41 6.06 1.02 -15.74
N ARG A 42 5.76 0.96 -17.04
CA ARG A 42 6.51 1.67 -18.08
C ARG A 42 5.90 3.07 -18.18
N GLU A 43 6.74 4.10 -18.15
CA GLU A 43 6.43 5.54 -18.23
C GLU A 43 6.44 6.30 -16.89
N LEU A 44 7.54 7.03 -16.69
CA LEU A 44 7.58 8.37 -16.13
C LEU A 44 8.43 9.19 -17.12
N GLU A 45 7.86 9.49 -18.29
CA GLU A 45 8.23 10.71 -19.03
C GLU A 45 7.29 11.83 -18.59
#